data_AF-A0A820YPD5-F1
#
_entry.id   AF-A0A820YPD5-F1
#
_cell.length_a   1.000
_cell.length_b   1.000
_cell.length_c   1.000
_cell.angle_alpha   90.00
_cell.angle_beta   90.00
_cell.angle_gamma   90.00
#
_symmetry.space_group_name_H-M   'P 1'
#
loop_
_entity.id
_entity.type
_entity.pdbx_description
1 polymer ?
#
loop_
_entity_poly.entity_id
_entity_poly.type
_entity_poly.pdbx_seq_one_letter_code
_entity_poly.pdbx_strand_id
1 'polypeptide(L)'
;HALLSEHCTLTSIWKEVKKIIKSDPRFEKIFSNERKRDLEKEFELYMKDKYHTAKTDFKELLKETKLITYKSLQMIRESEEQNHLRDVEKILQKDKRYLLLDVIPEERSKILMDYLEDLEQRGVPPPPTASLDRRKL
;
A
#
# COMPACT_ATOMS: atom_id res chain seq x y z
N HIS A 1 -9.75 -15.41 -9.48
CA HIS A 1 -9.12 -14.08 -9.30
C HIS A 1 -8.95 -13.26 -10.57
N ALA A 2 -8.61 -13.81 -11.74
CA ALA A 2 -8.46 -13.03 -12.99
C ALA A 2 -9.68 -12.13 -13.29
N LEU A 3 -10.89 -12.68 -13.22
CA LEU A 3 -12.14 -11.94 -13.37
C LEU A 3 -12.30 -10.80 -12.35
N LEU A 4 -11.84 -10.97 -11.11
CA LEU A 4 -11.87 -9.92 -10.08
C LEU A 4 -10.81 -8.84 -10.34
N SER A 5 -9.65 -9.22 -10.87
CA SER A 5 -8.57 -8.26 -11.16
C SER A 5 -8.93 -7.25 -12.23
N GLU A 6 -9.75 -7.65 -13.20
CA GLU A 6 -10.22 -6.81 -14.32
C GLU A 6 -11.36 -5.85 -13.91
N HIS A 7 -12.11 -6.17 -12.85
CA HIS A 7 -13.35 -5.47 -12.50
C HIS A 7 -13.39 -4.86 -11.08
N CYS A 8 -12.32 -5.02 -10.28
CA CYS A 8 -12.27 -4.53 -8.90
C CYS A 8 -11.19 -3.48 -8.66
N THR A 9 -11.57 -2.39 -8.00
CA THR A 9 -10.66 -1.42 -7.34
C THR A 9 -10.54 -1.77 -5.85
N LEU A 10 -9.69 -1.07 -5.08
CA LEU A 10 -9.47 -1.35 -3.66
C LEU A 10 -10.70 -1.09 -2.76
N THR A 11 -11.68 -0.33 -3.25
CA THR A 11 -12.92 0.01 -2.52
C THR A 11 -14.15 -0.72 -3.06
N SER A 12 -13.98 -1.63 -4.02
CA SER A 12 -15.08 -2.37 -4.62
C SER A 12 -15.83 -3.22 -3.61
N ILE A 13 -17.16 -3.25 -3.71
CA ILE A 13 -18.03 -4.09 -2.90
C ILE A 13 -18.63 -5.24 -3.72
N TRP A 14 -18.86 -6.39 -3.06
CA TRP A 14 -19.33 -7.60 -3.73
C TRP A 14 -20.59 -7.39 -4.56
N LYS A 15 -21.57 -6.64 -4.03
CA LYS A 15 -22.85 -6.40 -4.70
C LYS A 15 -22.71 -5.71 -6.05
N GLU A 16 -21.76 -4.79 -6.19
CA GLU A 16 -21.51 -4.03 -7.41
C GLU A 16 -20.69 -4.85 -8.40
N VAL A 17 -19.58 -5.41 -7.92
CA VAL A 17 -18.72 -6.29 -8.72
C VAL A 17 -19.53 -7.45 -9.29
N LYS A 18 -20.40 -8.06 -8.47
CA LYS A 18 -21.30 -9.13 -8.90
C LYS A 18 -22.20 -8.71 -10.06
N LYS A 19 -22.69 -7.47 -10.11
CA LYS A 19 -23.52 -6.99 -11.23
C LYS A 19 -22.70 -6.89 -12.52
N ILE A 20 -21.44 -6.48 -12.42
CA ILE A 20 -20.53 -6.33 -13.55
C ILE A 20 -20.17 -7.72 -14.10
N ILE A 21 -19.66 -8.61 -13.24
CA ILE A 21 -19.16 -9.92 -13.65
C ILE A 21 -20.26 -10.89 -14.09
N LYS A 22 -21.52 -10.64 -13.71
CA LYS A 22 -22.66 -11.48 -14.11
C LYS A 22 -22.84 -11.62 -15.62
N SER A 23 -22.39 -10.62 -16.38
CA SER A 23 -22.47 -10.62 -17.84
C SER A 23 -21.27 -11.31 -18.49
N ASP A 24 -20.27 -11.72 -17.72
CA ASP A 24 -19.07 -12.39 -18.20
C ASP A 24 -19.32 -13.91 -18.31
N PRO A 25 -19.07 -14.55 -19.47
CA PRO A 25 -19.26 -16.00 -19.63
C PRO A 25 -18.47 -16.86 -18.62
N ARG A 26 -17.33 -16.35 -18.12
CA ARG A 26 -16.53 -17.01 -17.08
C ARG A 26 -17.29 -17.10 -15.76
N PHE A 27 -18.18 -16.14 -15.48
CA PHE A 27 -18.98 -16.12 -14.26
C PHE A 27 -20.02 -17.24 -14.23
N GLU A 28 -20.70 -17.54 -15.34
CA GLU A 28 -21.67 -18.65 -15.40
C GLU A 28 -21.03 -19.98 -15.03
N LYS A 29 -19.85 -20.28 -15.61
CA LYS A 29 -19.09 -21.50 -15.33
C LYS A 29 -18.69 -21.63 -13.86
N ILE A 30 -18.30 -20.53 -13.23
CA ILE A 30 -17.93 -20.48 -11.80
C ILE A 30 -19.18 -20.66 -10.94
N PHE A 31 -20.28 -19.97 -11.27
CA PHE A 31 -21.51 -19.99 -10.50
C PHE A 31 -22.22 -21.36 -10.53
N SER A 32 -22.11 -22.11 -11.63
CA SER A 32 -22.64 -23.48 -11.72
C SER A 32 -21.96 -24.47 -10.77
N ASN A 33 -20.70 -24.20 -10.37
CA ASN A 33 -19.90 -25.09 -9.55
C ASN A 33 -19.80 -24.66 -8.08
N GLU A 34 -20.04 -23.39 -7.76
CA GLU A 34 -19.81 -22.82 -6.44
C GLU A 34 -21.08 -22.24 -5.80
N ARG A 35 -21.21 -22.43 -4.48
CA ARG A 35 -22.31 -21.81 -3.74
C ARG A 35 -22.09 -20.30 -3.64
N LYS A 36 -23.18 -19.53 -3.74
CA LYS A 36 -23.16 -18.06 -3.64
C LYS A 36 -22.37 -17.52 -2.43
N ARG A 37 -22.45 -18.18 -1.26
CA ARG A 37 -21.74 -17.78 -0.04
C ARG A 37 -20.23 -17.97 -0.17
N ASP A 38 -19.78 -19.00 -0.87
CA ASP A 38 -18.36 -19.30 -1.03
C ASP A 38 -17.71 -18.27 -1.97
N LEU A 39 -18.42 -17.82 -3.01
CA LEU A 39 -17.99 -16.72 -3.89
C LEU A 39 -17.84 -15.37 -3.19
N GLU A 40 -18.74 -15.04 -2.26
CA GLU A 40 -18.67 -13.80 -1.49
C GLU A 40 -17.48 -13.81 -0.52
N LYS A 41 -17.23 -14.94 0.15
CA LYS A 41 -16.05 -15.13 0.98
C LYS A 41 -14.75 -15.04 0.17
N GLU A 42 -14.71 -15.66 -1.00
CA GLU A 42 -13.56 -15.63 -1.89
C GLU A 42 -13.28 -14.20 -2.38
N PHE A 43 -14.34 -13.44 -2.66
CA PHE A 43 -14.23 -12.01 -2.97
C PHE A 43 -13.66 -11.20 -1.79
N GLU A 44 -14.18 -11.41 -0.57
CA GLU A 44 -13.69 -10.72 0.63
C GLU A 44 -12.21 -11.02 0.90
N LEU A 45 -11.80 -12.29 0.77
CA LEU A 45 -10.40 -12.70 0.89
C LEU A 45 -9.53 -12.04 -0.18
N TYR A 46 -9.95 -12.10 -1.44
CA TYR A 46 -9.26 -11.43 -2.54
C TYR A 46 -9.09 -9.93 -2.30
N MET A 47 -10.13 -9.25 -1.82
CA MET A 47 -10.09 -7.82 -1.50
C MET A 47 -9.15 -7.51 -0.34
N LYS A 48 -9.17 -8.33 0.71
CA LYS A 48 -8.26 -8.21 1.86
C LYS A 48 -6.80 -8.37 1.43
N ASP A 49 -6.51 -9.37 0.62
CA ASP A 49 -5.16 -9.63 0.12
C ASP A 49 -4.70 -8.52 -0.83
N LYS A 50 -5.56 -8.09 -1.77
CA LYS A 50 -5.26 -6.98 -2.68
C LYS A 50 -4.93 -5.69 -1.91
N TYR A 51 -5.69 -5.41 -0.86
CA TYR A 51 -5.43 -4.28 0.02
C TYR A 51 -4.12 -4.43 0.81
N HIS A 52 -3.85 -5.62 1.36
CA HIS A 52 -2.61 -5.89 2.06
C HIS A 52 -1.38 -5.71 1.14
N THR A 53 -1.42 -6.28 -0.06
CA THR A 53 -0.37 -6.14 -1.07
C THR A 53 -0.15 -4.68 -1.45
N ALA A 54 -1.21 -3.91 -1.73
CA ALA A 54 -1.09 -2.49 -2.07
C ALA A 54 -0.38 -1.67 -0.97
N LYS A 55 -0.67 -1.97 0.31
CA LYS A 55 0.00 -1.31 1.44
C LYS A 55 1.46 -1.72 1.59
N THR A 56 1.76 -3.00 1.44
CA THR A 56 3.14 -3.50 1.49
C THR A 56 3.97 -2.91 0.36
N ASP A 57 3.46 -2.90 -0.86
CA ASP A 57 4.11 -2.33 -2.03
C ASP A 57 4.36 -0.82 -1.85
N PHE A 58 3.38 -0.09 -1.31
CA PHE A 58 3.57 1.33 -1.02
C PHE A 58 4.65 1.56 0.06
N LYS A 59 4.72 0.73 1.10
CA LYS A 59 5.80 0.79 2.10
C LYS A 59 7.18 0.50 1.49
N GLU A 60 7.28 -0.42 0.54
CA GLU A 60 8.55 -0.65 -0.18
C GLU A 60 8.94 0.56 -1.04
N LEU A 61 7.98 1.20 -1.74
CA LEU A 61 8.23 2.47 -2.44
C LEU A 61 8.80 3.54 -1.50
N LEU A 62 8.24 3.69 -0.29
CA LEU A 62 8.73 4.67 0.67
C LEU A 62 10.20 4.38 1.08
N LYS A 63 10.58 3.11 1.25
CA LYS A 63 11.97 2.70 1.54
C LYS A 63 12.93 2.92 0.38
N GLU A 64 12.44 2.75 -0.85
CA GLU A 64 13.21 3.00 -2.08
C GLU A 64 13.45 4.50 -2.32
N THR A 65 12.54 5.35 -1.83
CA THR A 65 12.56 6.81 -2.05
C THR A 65 13.60 7.50 -1.16
N LYS A 66 14.83 7.64 -1.67
CA LYS A 66 15.99 8.18 -0.93
C LYS A 66 15.86 9.63 -0.43
N LEU A 67 14.90 10.39 -0.96
CA LEU A 67 14.57 11.72 -0.44
C LEU A 67 13.98 11.65 0.98
N ILE A 68 13.32 10.54 1.32
CA ILE A 68 12.73 10.33 2.63
C ILE A 68 13.82 9.82 3.59
N THR A 69 14.00 10.50 4.72
CA THR A 69 14.99 10.19 5.75
C THR A 69 14.40 10.41 7.14
N TYR A 70 15.14 10.03 8.18
CA TYR A 70 14.74 10.27 9.58
C TYR A 70 14.53 11.75 9.94
N LYS A 71 15.06 12.69 9.13
CA LYS A 71 14.84 14.14 9.31
C LYS A 71 13.58 14.64 8.61
N SER A 72 12.98 13.85 7.72
CA SER A 72 11.88 14.31 6.87
C SER A 72 10.67 14.77 7.68
N LEU A 73 10.34 14.08 8.77
CA LEU A 73 9.22 14.46 9.63
C LEU A 73 9.46 15.83 10.30
N GLN A 74 10.67 16.03 10.85
CA GLN A 74 11.09 17.32 11.39
C GLN A 74 11.03 18.44 10.34
N MET A 75 11.58 18.21 9.14
CA MET A 75 11.57 19.20 8.04
C MET A 75 10.15 19.58 7.61
N ILE A 76 9.20 18.65 7.66
CA ILE A 76 7.79 18.91 7.34
C ILE A 76 7.14 19.74 8.44
N ARG A 77 7.42 19.44 9.72
CA ARG A 77 6.86 20.16 10.87
C ARG A 77 7.41 21.59 11.00
N GLU A 78 8.68 21.81 10.69
CA GLU A 78 9.36 23.10 10.83
C GLU A 78 9.12 24.05 9.64
N SER A 79 8.71 23.52 8.49
CA SER A 79 8.43 24.31 7.29
C SER A 79 6.96 24.71 7.23
N GLU A 80 6.66 26.02 7.34
CA GLU A 80 5.30 26.55 7.16
C GLU A 80 4.71 26.22 5.78
N GLU A 81 5.56 26.09 4.75
CA GLU A 81 5.15 25.79 3.37
C GLU A 81 5.11 24.28 3.05
N GLN A 82 5.55 23.42 3.97
CA GLN A 82 5.67 21.95 3.81
C GLN A 82 6.41 21.54 2.51
N ASN A 83 7.42 22.30 2.10
CA ASN A 83 8.11 22.10 0.83
C ASN A 83 8.68 20.68 0.68
N HIS A 84 9.18 20.09 1.78
CA HIS A 84 9.69 18.72 1.79
C HIS A 84 8.60 17.67 1.51
N LEU A 85 7.40 17.81 2.10
CA LEU A 85 6.29 16.89 1.85
C LEU A 85 5.87 16.95 0.37
N ARG A 86 5.74 18.16 -0.17
CA ARG A 86 5.38 18.37 -1.58
C ARG A 86 6.38 17.72 -2.53
N ASP A 87 7.67 17.84 -2.25
CA ASP A 87 8.70 17.24 -3.09
C ASP A 87 8.72 15.71 -3.00
N VAL A 88 8.47 15.15 -1.81
CA VAL A 88 8.23 13.71 -1.66
C VAL A 88 7.02 13.28 -2.48
N GLU A 89 5.87 13.94 -2.34
CA GLU A 89 4.66 13.60 -3.09
C GLU A 89 4.85 13.69 -4.62
N LYS A 90 5.54 14.71 -5.13
CA LYS A 90 5.86 14.84 -6.56
C LYS A 90 6.65 13.64 -7.11
N ILE A 91 7.52 13.04 -6.29
CA ILE A 91 8.26 11.83 -6.68
C ILE A 91 7.32 10.63 -6.64
N LEU A 92 6.58 10.46 -5.53
CA LEU A 92 5.70 9.31 -5.33
C LEU A 92 4.58 9.23 -6.38
N GLN A 93 4.03 10.37 -6.81
CA GLN A 93 2.98 10.47 -7.85
C GLN A 93 3.36 9.87 -9.22
N LYS A 94 4.64 9.58 -9.46
CA LYS A 94 5.12 8.94 -10.69
C LYS A 94 5.10 7.41 -10.62
N ASP A 95 4.93 6.84 -9.42
CA ASP A 95 4.95 5.39 -9.20
C ASP A 95 3.54 4.81 -9.12
N LYS A 96 3.32 3.69 -9.81
CA LYS A 96 2.01 3.02 -9.87
C LYS A 96 1.51 2.57 -8.50
N ARG A 97 2.40 2.23 -7.57
CA ARG A 97 2.06 1.79 -6.20
C ARG A 97 1.42 2.92 -5.38
N TYR A 98 1.84 4.16 -5.61
CA TYR A 98 1.23 5.34 -5.00
C TYR A 98 -0.15 5.64 -5.61
N LEU A 99 -0.26 5.57 -6.94
CA LEU A 99 -1.51 5.83 -7.67
C LEU A 99 -2.59 4.78 -7.40
N LEU A 100 -2.20 3.53 -7.12
CA LEU A 100 -3.14 2.46 -6.75
C LEU A 100 -3.96 2.82 -5.50
N LEU A 101 -3.40 3.63 -4.60
CA LEU A 101 -4.05 4.09 -3.37
C LEU A 101 -4.83 5.41 -3.55
N ASP A 102 -4.92 6.01 -4.76
CA ASP A 102 -5.69 7.24 -5.00
C ASP A 102 -7.17 7.11 -4.60
N VAL A 103 -7.70 5.88 -4.64
CA VAL A 103 -9.09 5.59 -4.25
C VAL A 103 -9.31 5.56 -2.73
N ILE A 104 -8.25 5.73 -1.93
CA ILE A 104 -8.23 5.74 -0.45
C ILE A 104 -7.11 6.68 0.04
N PRO A 105 -7.23 7.99 -0.22
CA PRO A 105 -6.17 8.96 0.08
C PRO A 105 -5.87 9.08 1.58
N GLU A 106 -6.85 8.85 2.46
CA GLU A 106 -6.67 8.91 3.91
C GLU A 106 -5.74 7.80 4.41
N GLU A 107 -5.93 6.56 3.94
CA GLU A 107 -5.05 5.45 4.29
C GLU A 107 -3.65 5.65 3.71
N ARG A 108 -3.54 6.20 2.50
CA ARG A 108 -2.25 6.55 1.91
C ARG A 108 -1.48 7.55 2.76
N SER A 109 -2.12 8.65 3.15
CA SER A 109 -1.52 9.68 4.00
C SER A 109 -1.12 9.08 5.35
N LYS A 110 -1.98 8.23 5.94
CA LYS A 110 -1.66 7.53 7.18
C LYS A 110 -0.40 6.66 7.06
N ILE A 111 -0.30 5.83 6.02
CA ILE A 111 0.90 4.97 5.81
C ILE A 111 2.17 5.81 5.66
N LEU A 112 2.09 6.95 4.95
CA LEU A 112 3.21 7.87 4.81
C LEU A 112 3.63 8.46 6.15
N MET A 113 2.67 8.96 6.94
CA MET A 113 2.96 9.55 8.26
C MET A 113 3.50 8.51 9.24
N ASP A 114 2.87 7.33 9.33
CA ASP A 114 3.35 6.20 10.14
C ASP A 114 4.80 5.84 9.79
N TYR A 115 5.15 5.82 8.49
CA TYR A 115 6.51 5.55 8.03
C TYR A 115 7.52 6.65 8.43
N LEU A 116 7.12 7.91 8.35
CA LEU A 116 7.94 9.05 8.75
C LEU A 116 8.20 9.05 10.26
N GLU A 117 7.18 8.74 11.07
CA GLU A 117 7.29 8.59 12.53
C GLU A 117 8.22 7.42 12.90
N ASP A 118 8.06 6.27 12.26
CA ASP A 118 8.95 5.12 12.41
C ASP A 118 10.41 5.45 12.11
N LEU A 119 10.67 6.26 11.07
CA LEU A 119 12.02 6.69 10.71
C LEU A 119 12.61 7.66 11.73
N GLU A 120 11.82 8.63 12.20
CA GLU A 120 12.23 9.58 13.25
C GLU A 120 12.59 8.83 14.54
N GLN A 121 11.77 7.86 14.94
CA GLN A 121 12.01 7.05 16.15
C GLN A 121 13.26 6.17 16.03
N ARG A 122 13.53 5.59 14.86
CA ARG A 122 14.75 4.79 14.62
C ARG A 122 16.01 5.65 14.57
N GLY A 123 15.89 6.90 14.16
CA GLY A 123 17.01 7.83 14.03
C GLY A 123 18.01 7.41 12.95
N VAL A 124 19.28 7.77 13.14
CA VAL A 124 20.35 7.42 12.19
C VAL A 124 20.56 5.91 12.20
N PRO A 125 20.54 5.21 11.04
CA PRO A 125 20.86 3.80 11.00
C PRO A 125 22.25 3.57 11.62
N PRO A 126 22.41 2.57 12.50
CA PRO A 126 23.70 2.33 13.14
C PRO A 126 24.76 2.06 12.07
N PRO A 127 25.99 2.56 12.25
CA PRO A 127 27.04 2.34 11.27
C PRO A 127 27.33 0.84 11.13
N PRO A 128 27.64 0.36 9.91
CA PRO A 128 27.92 -1.06 9.65
C PRO A 128 29.13 -1.62 10.43
N THR A 129 29.88 -0.77 11.12
CA THR A 129 31.04 -1.11 11.94
C THR A 129 30.74 -1.69 13.33
N ALA A 130 29.49 -1.69 13.80
CA ALA A 130 29.17 -2.15 15.17
C ALA A 130 29.15 -3.69 15.36
N SER A 131 29.52 -4.49 14.35
CA SER A 131 29.44 -5.97 14.41
C SER A 131 30.79 -6.69 14.55
N LEU A 132 31.92 -5.98 14.66
CA LEU A 132 33.25 -6.62 14.66
C LEU A 132 33.78 -7.05 16.04
N ASP A 133 33.18 -6.63 17.17
CA ASP A 133 33.76 -6.85 18.51
C ASP A 133 33.02 -7.83 19.44
N ARG A 134 32.14 -8.70 18.92
CA ARG A 134 31.46 -9.74 19.74
C ARG A 134 32.07 -11.14 19.59
N ARG A 135 33.36 -11.24 19.28
CA ARG A 135 34.10 -12.52 19.20
C ARG A 135 35.46 -12.46 19.87
N LYS A 136 35.61 -11.77 21.01
CA LYS A 136 36.71 -12.03 21.95
C LYS A 136 36.25 -11.68 23.36
N LEU A 137 35.85 -12.70 24.12
CA LEU A 137 36.09 -12.89 25.55
C LEU A 137 35.53 -14.27 25.93
#